data_AF-A0A1F6PMN9-F1
#
_entry.id   AF-A0A1F6PMN9-F1
#
_cell.length_a   1.000
_cell.length_b   1.000
_cell.length_c   1.000
_cell.angle_alpha   90.00
_cell.angle_beta   90.00
_cell.angle_gamma   90.00
#
_symmetry.space_group_name_H-M   'P 1'
#
loop_
_entity.id
_entity.type
_entity.pdbx_description
1 polymer ?
#
loop_
_entity_poly.entity_id
_entity_poly.type
_entity_poly.pdbx_seq_one_letter_code
_entity_poly.pdbx_strand_id
1 'polypeptide(L)' 'MIAYLPFNGNADDAGGNGNSGDVLGPILVPDRFGRQNCAYSFDGIDDFIMLSNNESINWGTNDFSISTVL' A
#
# COMPACT_ATOMS: atom_id res chain seq x y z
N MET A 1 7.61 5.10 -11.29
CA MET A 1 6.81 4.46 -10.22
C MET A 1 7.72 4.30 -9.03
N ILE A 2 7.34 4.84 -7.87
CA ILE A 2 8.19 4.88 -6.67
C ILE A 2 7.82 3.77 -5.67
N ALA A 3 6.56 3.34 -5.65
CA ALA A 3 6.10 2.16 -4.91
C ALA A 3 5.01 1.45 -5.70
N TYR A 4 4.97 0.11 -5.61
CA TYR A 4 3.90 -0.72 -6.17
C TYR A 4 3.49 -1.76 -5.15
N LEU A 5 2.32 -1.54 -4.56
CA LEU A 5 1.73 -2.39 -3.52
C LEU A 5 0.54 -3.15 -4.11
N PRO A 6 0.74 -4.37 -4.66
CA PRO A 6 -0.33 -5.15 -5.27
C PRO A 6 -1.30 -5.77 -4.25
N PHE A 7 -1.00 -5.63 -2.95
CA PHE A 7 -1.78 -6.20 -1.84
C PHE A 7 -2.04 -7.69 -1.94
N ASN A 8 -1.12 -8.47 -2.51
CA ASN A 8 -1.20 -9.93 -2.67
C ASN A 8 -0.81 -10.69 -1.39
N GLY A 9 -1.42 -10.31 -0.27
CA GLY A 9 -1.21 -10.93 1.05
C GLY A 9 -0.25 -10.17 1.96
N ASN A 10 0.31 -9.06 1.49
CA ASN A 10 1.14 -8.15 2.28
C ASN A 10 1.08 -6.72 1.70
N ALA A 11 1.77 -5.79 2.35
CA ALA A 11 2.00 -4.43 1.83
C ALA A 11 3.45 -4.27 1.35
N ASP A 12 4.02 -5.29 0.71
CA ASP A 12 5.38 -5.22 0.18
C ASP A 12 5.45 -4.48 -1.16
N ASP A 13 6.54 -3.72 -1.36
CA ASP A 13 6.81 -3.06 -2.64
C ASP A 13 7.32 -4.05 -3.68
N ALA A 14 6.41 -4.48 -4.56
CA ALA A 14 6.73 -5.32 -5.72
C ALA A 14 7.40 -4.54 -6.86
N GLY A 15 7.52 -3.22 -6.74
CA GLY A 15 8.23 -2.37 -7.70
C GLY A 15 9.76 -2.43 -7.55
N GLY A 16 10.26 -2.96 -6.43
CA GLY A 16 11.69 -3.13 -6.18
C GLY A 16 12.42 -1.85 -5.71
N ASN A 17 11.69 -0.81 -5.30
CA ASN A 17 12.27 0.41 -4.74
C ASN A 17 12.46 0.33 -3.21
N GLY A 18 12.07 -0.79 -2.59
CA GLY A 18 12.23 -1.01 -1.15
C GLY A 18 11.25 -0.22 -0.30
N ASN A 19 10.14 0.24 -0.89
CA ASN A 19 9.12 1.04 -0.24
C ASN A 19 7.98 0.17 0.34
N SER A 20 8.33 -0.92 1.03
CA SER A 20 7.35 -1.76 1.71
C SER A 20 6.68 -1.01 2.87
N GLY A 21 5.41 -1.32 3.11
CA GLY A 21 4.62 -0.76 4.19
C GLY A 21 4.41 -1.72 5.35
N ASP A 22 4.37 -1.18 6.56
CA ASP A 22 3.94 -1.87 7.77
C ASP A 22 2.43 -1.75 7.93
N VAL A 23 1.75 -2.89 8.08
CA VAL A 23 0.28 -2.97 8.21
C VAL A 23 -0.10 -2.89 9.68
N LEU A 24 -0.89 -1.87 10.06
CA LEU A 24 -1.29 -1.60 11.44
C LEU A 24 -2.81 -1.42 11.50
N GLY A 25 -3.52 -2.50 11.89
CA GLY A 25 -4.98 -2.51 11.99
C GLY A 25 -5.71 -3.26 10.86
N PRO A 26 -5.59 -2.86 9.58
CA PRO A 26 -6.48 -3.36 8.54
C PRO A 26 -6.23 -4.84 8.25
N ILE A 27 -7.30 -5.52 7.86
CA ILE A 27 -7.28 -6.96 7.59
C ILE A 27 -7.33 -7.27 6.11
N LEU A 28 -6.69 -8.38 5.72
CA LEU A 28 -6.77 -8.90 4.37
C LEU A 28 -8.18 -9.41 4.07
N VAL A 29 -8.70 -8.99 2.91
CA VAL A 29 -10.01 -9.38 2.40
C VAL A 29 -9.90 -9.80 0.93
N PRO A 30 -10.93 -10.47 0.38
CA PRO A 30 -11.01 -10.69 -1.06
C PRO A 30 -11.07 -9.36 -1.82
N ASP A 31 -10.43 -9.30 -3.00
CA ASP A 31 -10.57 -8.17 -3.90
C ASP A 31 -11.97 -8.10 -4.56
N ARG A 32 -12.22 -7.10 -5.42
CA ARG A 32 -13.50 -6.96 -6.12
C ARG A 32 -13.87 -8.15 -7.03
N PHE A 33 -12.90 -9.02 -7.36
CA PHE A 33 -13.08 -10.20 -8.19
C PHE A 33 -13.16 -11.49 -7.36
N GLY A 34 -13.17 -11.39 -6.03
CA GLY A 34 -13.24 -12.53 -5.12
C GLY A 34 -11.91 -13.27 -4.92
N ARG A 35 -10.78 -12.71 -5.38
CA ARG A 35 -9.44 -13.27 -5.12
C ARG A 35 -9.08 -12.98 -3.67
N GLN A 36 -8.88 -14.02 -2.88
CA GLN A 36 -8.58 -13.89 -1.46
C GLN A 36 -7.25 -13.16 -1.23
N ASN A 37 -7.17 -12.43 -0.11
CA ASN A 37 -5.96 -11.74 0.35
C ASN A 37 -5.33 -10.84 -0.72
N CYS A 38 -6.18 -10.12 -1.47
CA CYS A 38 -5.77 -9.24 -2.56
C CYS A 38 -6.21 -7.78 -2.33
N ALA A 39 -6.76 -7.48 -1.17
CA ALA A 39 -7.19 -6.15 -0.74
C ALA A 39 -7.15 -6.03 0.79
N TYR A 40 -7.18 -4.80 1.30
CA TYR A 40 -7.29 -4.48 2.72
C TYR A 40 -8.61 -3.79 3.02
N SER A 41 -9.27 -4.21 4.10
CA SER A 41 -10.44 -3.53 4.66
C SER A 41 -10.00 -2.61 5.78
N PHE A 42 -10.41 -1.33 5.69
CA PHE A 42 -10.17 -0.30 6.70
C PHE A 42 -11.50 0.02 7.39
N ASP A 43 -11.55 -0.10 8.71
CA ASP A 43 -12.77 0.11 9.51
C ASP A 43 -13.09 1.59 9.79
N GLY A 44 -12.11 2.47 9.56
CA GLY A 44 -12.21 3.92 9.73
C GLY A 44 -11.89 4.43 11.14
N ILE A 45 -11.32 3.61 12.02
CA ILE A 45 -10.95 3.98 13.40
C ILE A 45 -9.45 4.28 13.49
N ASP A 46 -8.61 3.25 13.35
CA ASP A 46 -7.16 3.35 13.56
C ASP A 46 -6.33 2.54 12.55
N ASP A 47 -6.92 2.21 11.41
CA ASP A 47 -6.28 1.41 10.36
C ASP A 47 -5.40 2.26 9.42
N PHE A 48 -4.14 1.86 9.25
CA PHE A 48 -3.25 2.43 8.24
C PHE A 48 -2.15 1.46 7.77
N ILE A 49 -1.60 1.76 6.59
CA ILE A 49 -0.37 1.13 6.08
C ILE A 49 0.70 2.21 6.06
N MET A 50 1.75 2.02 6.86
CA MET A 50 2.80 3.01 7.03
C MET A 50 4.02 2.66 6.20
N LEU A 51 4.39 3.53 5.26
CA LEU A 51 5.67 3.43 4.56
C LEU A 51 6.69 4.25 5.34
N SER A 52 7.82 3.63 5.67
CA SER A 52 8.92 4.32 6.36
C SER A 52 9.46 5.46 5.49
N ASN A 53 9.70 6.62 6.10
CA ASN A 53 10.24 7.77 5.40
C ASN A 53 11.63 7.45 4.84
N ASN A 54 11.81 7.61 3.53
CA ASN A 54 13.09 7.51 2.85
C ASN A 54 13.23 8.60 1.77
N GLU A 55 14.44 8.79 1.25
CA GLU A 55 14.70 9.82 0.25
C GLU A 55 13.90 9.61 -1.06
N SER A 56 13.55 8.36 -1.38
CA SER A 56 12.81 8.05 -2.62
C SER A 56 11.33 8.47 -2.56
N ILE A 57 10.73 8.50 -1.37
CA ILE A 57 9.33 8.87 -1.13
C ILE A 57 9.18 10.31 -0.61
N ASN A 58 10.29 10.96 -0.25
CA ASN A 58 10.31 12.36 0.15
C ASN A 58 10.37 13.29 -1.08
N TRP A 59 9.20 13.64 -1.60
CA TRP A 59 9.08 14.42 -2.84
C TRP A 59 9.13 15.94 -2.65
N GLY A 60 9.18 16.45 -1.41
CA GLY A 60 9.20 17.90 -1.15
C GLY A 60 8.02 18.62 -1.80
N THR A 61 8.29 19.55 -2.72
CA THR A 61 7.28 20.29 -3.49
C THR A 61 7.09 19.76 -4.91
N ASN A 62 7.66 18.60 -5.25
CA ASN A 62 7.49 18.00 -6.58
C ASN A 62 6.10 17.38 -6.73
N ASP A 63 5.63 17.31 -7.96
CA ASP A 63 4.36 16.69 -8.30
C ASP A 63 4.42 15.16 -8.12
N PHE A 64 3.30 14.57 -7.75
CA PHE A 64 3.14 13.13 -7.64
C PHE A 64 1.75 12.69 -8.12
N SER A 65 1.65 11.41 -8.47
CA SER A 65 0.39 10.77 -8.87
C SER A 65 0.20 9.50 -8.05
N ILE A 66 -1.03 9.29 -7.57
CA ILE A 66 -1.44 8.05 -6.92
C ILE A 66 -2.52 7.42 -7.79
N SER A 67 -2.37 6.14 -8.07
CA SER A 67 -3.40 5.34 -8.70
C SER A 67 -3.66 4.09 -7.88
N THR A 68 -4.91 3.68 -7.85
CA THR A 68 -5.33 2.41 -7.27
C THR A 68 -6.06 1.62 -8.34
N VAL A 69 -5.88 0.31 -8.31
CA VAL A 69 -6.75 -0.62 -9.01
C VAL A 69 -7.59 -1.26 -7.92
N LEU A 70 -8.88 -0.92 -7.90
CA LEU A 70 -9.88 -1.58 -7.04
C LEU A 70 -9.88 -3.13 -7.16
#